data_AF-A0A8K1ZXS2-F1
#
_entry.id   AF-A0A8K1ZXS2-F1
#
_cell.length_a   1.000
_cell.length_b   1.000
_cell.length_c   1.000
_cell.angle_alpha   90.00
_cell.angle_beta   90.00
_cell.angle_gamma   90.00
#
_symmetry.space_group_name_H-M   'P 1'
#
loop_
_entity.id
_entity.type
_entity.pdbx_description
1 polymer ?
#
loop_
_entity_poly.entity_id
_entity_poly.type
_entity_poly.pdbx_seq_one_letter_code
_entity_poly.pdbx_strand_id
1 'polypeptide(L)' 'MNKDTPHNHWVLDVQERCLHVFREPEPAGYRVQQTLSEQDILAPSAFPDCEIAIWELLRWAKPGRRPSHPQTPDQT' A
#
# COMPACT_ATOMS: atom_id res chain seq x y z
N MET A 1 -6.63 -27.12 16.05
CA MET A 1 -7.17 -26.08 15.15
C MET A 1 -6.05 -25.08 14.90
N ASN A 2 -5.16 -25.37 13.95
CA ASN A 2 -4.02 -24.47 13.69
C ASN A 2 -4.51 -23.35 12.78
N LYS A 3 -4.43 -22.12 13.25
CA LYS A 3 -4.72 -20.91 12.46
C LYS A 3 -3.53 -20.63 11.54
N ASP A 4 -3.22 -21.53 10.62
CA ASP A 4 -2.28 -21.26 9.53
C ASP A 4 -3.02 -20.49 8.43
N THR A 5 -3.36 -19.25 8.72
CA THR A 5 -3.85 -18.34 7.68
C THR A 5 -2.60 -17.70 7.07
N PRO A 6 -2.32 -17.85 5.77
CA PRO A 6 -1.16 -17.20 5.17
C PRO A 6 -1.33 -15.69 5.31
N HIS A 7 -0.48 -15.09 6.15
CA HIS A 7 -0.48 -13.67 6.44
C HIS A 7 0.15 -12.92 5.26
N ASN A 8 -0.65 -12.56 4.26
CA ASN A 8 -0.23 -11.65 3.19
C ASN A 8 -0.50 -10.22 3.64
N HIS A 9 0.52 -9.36 3.56
CA HIS A 9 0.41 -7.96 3.98
C HIS A 9 0.70 -7.03 2.81
N TRP A 10 -0.16 -6.02 2.65
CA TRP A 10 -0.03 -4.99 1.63
C TRP A 10 0.10 -3.64 2.31
N VAL A 11 1.15 -2.88 1.98
CA VAL A 11 1.38 -1.53 2.49
C VAL A 11 1.34 -0.57 1.32
N LEU A 12 0.30 0.26 1.28
CA LEU A 12 0.12 1.28 0.25
C LEU A 12 0.92 2.53 0.63
N ASP A 13 1.99 2.82 -0.10
CA ASP A 13 2.72 4.06 0.03
C ASP A 13 2.07 5.14 -0.84
N VAL A 14 1.32 6.01 -0.20
CA VAL A 14 0.61 7.12 -0.85
C VAL A 14 1.52 8.26 -1.27
N GLN A 15 2.72 8.40 -0.66
CA GLN A 15 3.67 9.46 -0.98
C GLN A 15 4.46 9.08 -2.23
N GLU A 16 5.03 7.88 -2.23
CA GLU A 16 5.81 7.34 -3.35
C GLU A 16 4.92 6.71 -4.44
N ARG A 17 3.60 6.71 -4.24
CA ARG A 17 2.58 6.16 -5.16
C ARG A 17 2.89 4.72 -5.60
N CYS A 18 3.23 3.88 -4.64
CA CYS A 18 3.54 2.47 -4.87
C CYS A 18 2.88 1.57 -3.82
N LEU A 19 2.85 0.26 -4.10
CA LEU A 19 2.34 -0.75 -3.19
C LEU A 19 3.46 -1.74 -2.85
N HIS A 20 3.75 -1.89 -1.55
CA HIS A 20 4.63 -2.94 -1.06
C HIS A 20 3.82 -4.18 -0.71
N VAL A 21 4.20 -5.32 -1.26
CA VAL A 21 3.54 -6.62 -1.10
C VAL A 21 4.49 -7.57 -0.39
N PHE A 22 4.05 -8.07 0.76
CA PHE A 22 4.77 -9.03 1.59
C PHE A 22 4.01 -10.35 1.60
N ARG A 23 4.68 -11.43 1.18
CA ARG A 23 4.10 -12.78 1.12
C ARG A 23 5.07 -13.80 1.71
N GLU A 24 4.53 -14.99 1.98
CA GLU A 24 5.30 -16.13 2.50
C GLU A 24 6.00 -15.76 3.81
N PRO A 25 5.24 -15.62 4.91
CA PRO A 25 5.82 -15.32 6.22
C PRO A 25 6.76 -16.45 6.65
N GLU A 26 7.92 -16.07 7.14
CA GLU A 26 8.96 -16.95 7.68
C GLU A 26 9.36 -16.45 9.07
N PRO A 27 10.05 -17.25 9.90
CA PRO A 27 10.46 -16.82 11.25
C PRO A 27 11.28 -15.52 11.29
N ALA A 28 11.98 -15.20 10.19
CA ALA A 28 12.79 -13.99 10.05
C ALA A 28 12.10 -12.83 9.32
N GLY A 29 10.82 -12.95 8.93
CA GLY A 29 10.08 -11.91 8.23
C GLY A 29 9.23 -12.45 7.08
N TYR A 30 9.43 -11.91 5.88
CA TYR A 30 8.73 -12.34 4.67
C TYR A 30 9.72 -12.74 3.61
N ARG A 31 9.51 -13.91 3.00
CA ARG A 31 10.39 -14.39 1.93
C ARG A 31 10.22 -13.58 0.65
N VAL A 32 9.00 -13.13 0.37
CA VAL A 32 8.68 -12.36 -0.82
C VAL A 32 8.35 -10.92 -0.45
N GLN A 33 9.10 -9.99 -1.02
CA GLN A 33 8.90 -8.56 -0.91
C GLN A 33 8.94 -7.95 -2.30
N GLN A 34 7.84 -7.30 -2.70
CA GLN A 34 7.69 -6.72 -4.03
C GLN A 34 7.17 -5.29 -3.90
N THR A 35 7.71 -4.39 -4.71
CA THR A 35 7.18 -3.03 -4.87
C THR A 35 6.52 -2.94 -6.24
N LEU A 36 5.24 -2.59 -6.25
CA LEU A 36 4.44 -2.36 -7.45
C LEU A 36 4.23 -0.86 -7.63
N SER A 37 4.46 -0.38 -8.85
CA SER A 37 4.17 0.99 -9.24
C SER A 37 2.66 1.20 -9.45
N GLU A 38 2.27 2.47 -9.56
CA GLU A 38 0.88 2.86 -9.85
C GLU A 38 0.29 2.23 -11.12
N GLN A 39 1.14 1.92 -12.12
CA GLN A 39 0.71 1.38 -13.41
C GLN A 39 0.54 -0.14 -13.39
N ASP A 40 0.98 -0.79 -12.32
CA ASP A 40 0.93 -2.25 -12.21
C ASP A 40 -0.45 -2.75 -11.76
N ILE A 41 -0.60 -4.07 -11.87
CA ILE A 41 -1.78 -4.83 -11.45
C ILE A 41 -1.32 -5.88 -10.42
N LEU A 42 -2.14 -6.07 -9.39
CA LEU A 42 -1.93 -7.07 -8.35
C LEU A 42 -3.13 -8.03 -8.30
N ALA A 43 -2.84 -9.33 -8.29
CA ALA A 43 -3.80 -10.35 -7.90
C ALA A 43 -3.46 -10.88 -6.48
N PRO A 44 -4.42 -10.90 -5.53
CA PRO A 44 -4.24 -11.58 -4.25
C PRO A 44 -4.01 -13.08 -4.43
N SER A 45 -3.08 -13.67 -3.66
CA SER A 45 -2.79 -15.10 -3.78
C SER A 45 -3.99 -16.02 -3.53
N ALA A 46 -4.94 -15.59 -2.69
CA ALA A 46 -6.16 -16.34 -2.41
C ALA A 46 -7.23 -16.20 -3.51
N PHE A 47 -7.08 -15.21 -4.40
CA PHE A 47 -8.03 -14.88 -5.47
C PHE A 47 -7.25 -14.48 -6.73
N PRO A 48 -6.58 -15.44 -7.39
CA PRO A 48 -5.70 -15.14 -8.53
C PRO A 48 -6.44 -14.51 -9.71
N ASP A 49 -7.75 -14.75 -9.83
CA ASP A 49 -8.60 -14.17 -10.88
C ASP A 49 -9.09 -12.74 -10.56
N CYS A 50 -8.80 -12.23 -9.36
CA CYS A 50 -9.18 -10.87 -8.95
C CYS A 50 -8.01 -9.91 -9.19
N GLU A 51 -7.96 -9.32 -10.37
CA GLU A 51 -7.00 -8.28 -10.71
C GLU A 51 -7.39 -6.93 -10.10
N ILE A 52 -6.45 -6.31 -9.38
CA ILE A 52 -6.61 -4.99 -8.77
C ILE A 52 -5.55 -4.08 -9.36
N ALA A 53 -5.97 -3.03 -10.06
CA ALA A 53 -5.04 -2.04 -10.58
C ALA A 53 -4.61 -1.07 -9.47
N ILE A 54 -3.31 -0.83 -9.32
CA ILE A 54 -2.78 -0.08 -8.17
C ILE A 54 -3.25 1.38 -8.17
N TRP A 55 -3.39 1.99 -9.35
CA TRP A 55 -3.93 3.34 -9.49
C TRP A 55 -5.34 3.51 -8.91
N GLU A 56 -6.18 2.46 -8.90
CA GLU A 56 -7.52 2.54 -8.29
C GLU A 56 -7.45 2.68 -6.77
N LEU A 57 -6.47 2.05 -6.12
CA LEU A 57 -6.23 2.17 -4.68
C LEU A 57 -5.67 3.56 -4.32
N LEU A 58 -4.90 4.17 -5.23
CA LEU A 58 -4.27 5.48 -5.04
C LEU A 58 -5.15 6.66 -5.47
N ARG A 59 -6.33 6.40 -6.05
CA ARG A 59 -7.22 7.45 -6.59
C ARG A 59 -7.63 8.52 -5.57
N TRP A 60 -7.71 8.15 -4.29
CA TRP A 60 -8.15 9.04 -3.21
C TRP A 60 -6.98 9.81 -2.58
N ALA A 61 -5.76 9.28 -2.72
CA ALA A 61 -4.54 9.94 -2.28
C ALA A 61 -4.07 10.91 -3.38
N LYS A 62 -4.56 12.16 -3.32
CA LYS A 62 -4.03 13.23 -4.17
C LYS A 62 -2.62 13.59 -3.68
N PRO A 63 -1.56 13.48 -4.51
CA PRO A 63 -0.26 13.98 -4.13
C PRO A 63 -0.39 15.50 -3.92
N GLY A 64 -0.07 15.97 -2.72
CA GLY A 64 0.09 17.40 -2.46
C GLY A 64 -1.12 18.20 -1.95
N ARG A 65 -2.03 17.63 -1.14
CA ARG A 65 -2.82 18.49 -0.24
C ARG A 65 -2.07 18.68 1.08
N ARG A 66 -1.06 19.56 1.11
CA ARG A 66 -0.69 20.20 2.39
C ARG A 66 -1.97 20.82 2.94
N PRO A 67 -2.41 20.53 4.18
CA PRO A 67 -3.35 21.44 4.80
C PRO A 67 -2.65 22.80 4.83
N SER A 68 -3.18 23.77 4.11
CA SER A 68 -2.86 25.17 4.32
C SER A 68 -3.30 25.47 5.74
N HIS A 69 -2.42 25.21 6.71
CA HIS A 69 -2.54 25.82 8.02
C HIS A 69 -2.58 27.33 7.72
N PRO A 70 -3.65 28.05 8.07
CA PRO A 70 -3.55 29.50 8.10
C PRO A 70 -2.48 29.80 9.16
N GLN A 71 -1.30 30.21 8.72
CA GLN A 71 -0.34 30.84 9.60
C GLN A 71 -1.02 32.14 10.04
N THR A 72 -1.55 32.15 11.25
CA THR A 72 -2.04 33.34 11.91
C THR A 72 -0.97 34.42 11.74
N PRO A 73 -1.28 35.61 11.22
CA PRO A 73 -0.28 36.67 11.15
C PRO A 73 0.23 36.93 12.56
N ASP A 74 1.55 36.95 12.66
CA ASP A 74 2.34 37.43 13.79
C ASP A 74 1.65 38.67 14.38
N GLN A 75 1.13 38.54 15.61
CA GLN A 75 0.60 39.70 16.32
C GLN A 75 1.78 40.45 16.93
N THR A 76 1.90 41.69 16.49
CA THR A 76 2.83 42.77 16.86
C THR A 76 3.08 42.93 18.35
#